data_AF-A0A645B4P6-F1
#
_entry.id   AF-A0A645B4P6-F1
#
_cell.length_a   1.000
_cell.length_b   1.000
_cell.length_c   1.000
_cell.angle_alpha   90.00
_cell.angle_beta   90.00
_cell.angle_gamma   90.00
#
_symmetry.space_group_name_H-M   'P 1'
#
loop_
_entity.id
_entity.type
_entity.pdbx_description
1 polymer ?
#
loop_
_entity_poly.entity_id
_entity_poly.type
_entity_poly.pdbx_seq_one_letter_code
_entity_poly.pdbx_strand_id
1 'polypeptide(L)'
;MSILKNSFEQFNKDPDKWKQDSWDKTSYAKAKFLNILIKVSSGFLAALSFLLGFGVDKKYFILGIVALIILIKYNPVHLKEKYGSKK
;
A
#
# COMPACT_ATOMS: atom_id res chain seq x y z
N MET A 1 7.77 25.92 -0.53
CA MET A 1 6.83 25.08 -1.31
C MET A 1 6.61 23.77 -0.56
N SER A 2 5.37 23.32 -0.37
CA SER A 2 5.11 22.08 0.39
C SER A 2 5.70 20.86 -0.35
N ILE A 3 6.26 19.90 0.40
CA ILE A 3 6.78 18.63 -0.13
C ILE A 3 5.70 17.92 -0.96
N LEU A 4 4.44 18.01 -0.53
CA LEU A 4 3.30 17.44 -1.24
C LEU A 4 3.08 18.11 -2.60
N LYS A 5 3.20 19.45 -2.68
CA LYS A 5 3.02 20.20 -3.93
C LYS A 5 4.09 19.84 -4.95
N ASN A 6 5.35 19.73 -4.51
CA ASN A 6 6.46 19.31 -5.38
C ASN A 6 6.32 17.86 -5.85
N SER A 7 5.93 16.94 -4.96
CA SER A 7 5.67 15.55 -5.36
C SER A 7 4.53 15.43 -6.37
N PHE A 8 3.47 16.24 -6.22
CA PHE A 8 2.33 16.22 -7.14
C PHE A 8 2.69 16.79 -8.51
N GLU A 9 3.46 17.88 -8.55
CA GLU A 9 3.98 18.44 -9.81
C GLU A 9 4.94 17.47 -10.52
N GLN A 10 5.77 16.73 -9.76
CA GLN A 10 6.65 15.69 -10.31
C GLN A 10 5.84 14.51 -10.88
N PHE A 11 4.81 14.06 -10.17
CA PHE A 11 3.91 13.01 -10.65
C PHE A 11 3.19 13.40 -11.94
N ASN A 12 2.71 14.64 -12.04
CA ASN A 12 2.04 15.13 -13.25
C ASN A 12 2.97 15.27 -14.46
N LYS A 13 4.26 15.53 -14.23
CA LYS A 13 5.26 15.66 -15.31
C LYS A 13 5.75 14.31 -15.80
N ASP A 14 6.12 13.43 -14.88
CA ASP A 14 6.65 12.11 -15.19
C ASP A 14 6.28 11.11 -14.08
N PRO A 15 5.13 10.42 -14.23
CA PRO A 15 4.61 9.55 -13.18
C PRO A 15 5.48 8.31 -12.97
N ASP A 16 6.21 7.85 -13.98
CA ASP A 16 7.06 6.65 -13.86
C ASP A 16 8.37 6.97 -13.17
N LYS A 17 9.01 8.09 -13.53
CA LYS A 17 10.17 8.59 -12.79
C LYS A 17 9.83 8.93 -11.35
N TRP A 18 8.67 9.53 -11.10
CA TRP A 18 8.19 9.80 -9.74
C TRP A 18 8.03 8.53 -8.91
N LYS A 19 7.45 7.46 -9.48
CA LYS A 19 7.34 6.15 -8.80
C LYS A 19 8.73 5.61 -8.47
N GLN A 20 9.64 5.63 -9.44
CA GLN A 20 10.99 5.11 -9.27
C GLN A 20 11.75 5.87 -8.19
N ASP A 21 11.77 7.21 -8.24
CA ASP A 21 12.43 8.06 -7.24
C ASP A 21 11.86 7.84 -5.83
N SER A 22 10.55 7.58 -5.73
CA SER A 22 9.89 7.31 -4.45
C SER A 22 10.31 5.96 -3.85
N TRP A 23 10.43 4.92 -4.69
CA TRP A 23 10.87 3.59 -4.25
C TRP A 23 12.39 3.51 -4.01
N ASP A 24 13.18 4.26 -4.77
CA ASP A 24 14.64 4.38 -4.58
C ASP A 24 14.98 5.05 -3.24
N LYS A 25 14.23 6.09 -2.85
CA LYS A 25 14.36 6.73 -1.53
C LYS A 25 13.92 5.84 -0.37
N THR A 26 13.13 4.80 -0.64
CA THR A 26 12.63 3.89 0.38
C THR A 26 13.61 2.74 0.58
N SER A 27 14.32 2.69 1.71
CA SER A 27 15.26 1.59 2.00
C SER A 27 14.55 0.23 2.05
N TYR A 28 15.27 -0.87 1.80
CA TYR A 28 14.70 -2.22 1.90
C TYR A 28 14.15 -2.54 3.29
N ALA A 29 14.81 -2.03 4.35
CA ALA A 29 14.32 -2.12 5.72
C ALA A 29 12.96 -1.42 5.89
N LYS A 30 12.80 -0.20 5.32
CA LYS A 30 11.52 0.52 5.31
C LYS A 30 10.46 -0.22 4.50
N ALA A 31 10.80 -0.76 3.32
CA ALA A 31 9.87 -1.54 2.50
C ALA A 31 9.40 -2.81 3.23
N LYS A 32 10.31 -3.51 3.93
CA LYS A 32 9.97 -4.69 4.74
C LYS A 32 9.07 -4.32 5.93
N PHE A 33 9.38 -3.23 6.62
CA PHE A 33 8.53 -2.71 7.70
C PHE A 33 7.13 -2.33 7.19
N LEU A 34 7.04 -1.61 6.07
CA LEU A 34 5.76 -1.28 5.43
C LEU A 34 4.98 -2.54 5.02
N ASN A 35 5.65 -3.57 4.52
CA ASN A 35 5.01 -4.84 4.18
C ASN A 35 4.39 -5.51 5.42
N ILE A 36 5.11 -5.53 6.55
CA ILE A 36 4.57 -6.05 7.81
C ILE A 36 3.38 -5.20 8.25
N LEU A 37 3.51 -3.86 8.22
CA LEU A 37 2.44 -2.95 8.63
C LEU A 37 1.18 -3.12 7.79
N ILE A 38 1.30 -3.23 6.46
CA ILE A 38 0.17 -3.46 5.56
C ILE A 38 -0.48 -4.81 5.83
N LYS A 39 0.30 -5.88 6.02
CA LYS A 39 -0.24 -7.21 6.32
C LYS A 39 -1.00 -7.24 7.64
N VAL A 40 -0.43 -6.63 8.69
CA VAL A 40 -1.08 -6.56 10.01
C VAL A 40 -2.34 -5.72 9.96
N SER A 41 -2.27 -4.51 9.40
CA SER A 41 -3.43 -3.60 9.33
C SER A 41 -4.54 -4.14 8.42
N SER A 42 -4.20 -4.68 7.24
CA SER A 42 -5.19 -5.25 6.32
C SER A 42 -5.78 -6.55 6.87
N GLY A 43 -4.97 -7.36 7.56
CA GLY A 43 -5.44 -8.58 8.22
C GLY A 43 -6.40 -8.27 9.38
N PHE A 44 -6.05 -7.29 10.20
CA PHE A 44 -6.93 -6.78 11.26
C PHE A 44 -8.22 -6.20 10.69
N LEU A 45 -8.13 -5.37 9.65
CA LEU A 45 -9.30 -4.77 8.99
C LEU A 45 -10.20 -5.84 8.37
N ALA A 46 -9.63 -6.86 7.74
CA ALA A 46 -10.38 -7.99 7.21
C ALA A 46 -11.13 -8.70 8.33
N ALA A 47 -10.44 -9.09 9.42
CA ALA A 47 -11.06 -9.76 10.56
C ALA A 47 -12.20 -8.93 11.17
N LEU A 48 -11.97 -7.64 11.41
CA LEU A 48 -12.99 -6.72 11.93
C LEU A 48 -14.18 -6.60 10.97
N SER A 49 -13.93 -6.52 9.66
CA SER A 49 -14.97 -6.42 8.64
C SER A 49 -15.82 -7.70 8.55
N PHE A 50 -15.21 -8.88 8.74
CA PHE A 50 -15.95 -10.15 8.84
C PHE A 50 -16.81 -10.18 10.10
N LEU A 51 -16.27 -9.80 11.27
CA LEU A 51 -17.03 -9.71 12.52
C LEU A 51 -18.24 -8.78 12.39
N LEU A 52 -18.04 -7.58 11.82
CA LEU A 52 -19.13 -6.64 11.54
C LEU A 52 -20.09 -7.16 10.47
N GLY A 53 -19.60 -7.94 9.51
CA GLY A 53 -20.41 -8.62 8.51
C GLY A 53 -21.43 -9.57 9.14
N PHE A 54 -21.00 -10.34 10.13
CA PHE A 54 -21.87 -11.27 10.87
C PHE A 54 -22.75 -10.55 11.90
N GLY A 55 -22.20 -9.57 12.63
CA GLY A 55 -22.88 -8.95 13.76
C GLY A 55 -23.72 -7.71 13.44
N VAL A 56 -23.51 -7.07 12.29
CA VAL A 56 -24.16 -5.80 11.94
C VAL A 56 -24.86 -5.86 10.59
N ASP A 57 -24.11 -6.02 9.50
CA ASP A 57 -24.65 -5.95 8.14
C ASP A 57 -23.71 -6.62 7.13
N LYS A 58 -24.27 -7.43 6.23
CA LYS A 58 -23.53 -8.13 5.18
C LYS A 58 -22.69 -7.22 4.28
N LYS A 59 -22.99 -5.93 4.16
CA LYS A 59 -22.16 -4.98 3.38
C LYS A 59 -20.72 -4.89 3.89
N TYR A 60 -20.48 -5.14 5.18
CA TYR A 60 -19.14 -5.12 5.76
C TYR A 60 -18.29 -6.31 5.28
N PHE A 61 -18.89 -7.41 4.82
CA PHE A 61 -18.14 -8.49 4.16
C PHE A 61 -17.41 -8.02 2.90
N ILE A 62 -18.01 -7.10 2.14
CA ILE A 62 -17.38 -6.54 0.93
C ILE A 62 -16.11 -5.78 1.31
N LEU A 63 -16.14 -5.00 2.40
CA LEU A 63 -14.94 -4.31 2.92
C LEU A 63 -13.86 -5.31 3.37
N GLY A 64 -14.27 -6.43 3.98
CA GLY A 64 -13.36 -7.51 4.36
C GLY A 64 -12.68 -8.15 3.14
N ILE A 65 -13.43 -8.40 2.08
CA ILE A 65 -12.90 -8.93 0.81
C ILE A 65 -11.92 -7.93 0.19
N VAL A 66 -12.24 -6.63 0.16
CA VAL A 66 -11.34 -5.60 -0.34
C VAL A 66 -10.04 -5.54 0.48
N ALA A 67 -10.14 -5.62 1.82
CA ALA A 67 -8.97 -5.66 2.69
C ALA A 67 -8.08 -6.90 2.43
N LEU A 68 -8.68 -8.06 2.16
CA LEU A 68 -7.94 -9.27 1.77
C LEU A 68 -7.24 -9.11 0.41
N ILE A 69 -7.89 -8.50 -0.57
CA ILE A 69 -7.28 -8.21 -1.88
C ILE A 69 -6.06 -7.31 -1.68
N ILE A 70 -6.16 -6.28 -0.84
CA ILE A 70 -5.05 -5.39 -0.53
C ILE A 70 -3.91 -6.19 0.12
N LEU A 71 -4.23 -7.04 1.10
CA LEU A 71 -3.25 -7.87 1.82
C LEU A 71 -2.45 -8.79 0.89
N ILE A 72 -3.08 -9.36 -0.13
CA ILE A 72 -2.44 -10.28 -1.07
C ILE A 72 -1.71 -9.52 -2.19
N LYS A 73 -2.34 -8.48 -2.73
CA LYS A 73 -1.88 -7.79 -3.94
C LYS A 73 -0.80 -6.74 -3.67
N TYR A 74 -0.85 -6.07 -2.51
CA TYR A 74 0.11 -5.01 -2.17
C TYR A 74 1.24 -5.56 -1.31
N ASN A 75 2.37 -5.84 -1.97
CA ASN A 75 3.63 -6.15 -1.30
C ASN A 75 4.65 -5.04 -1.60
N PRO A 76 4.93 -4.14 -0.65
CA PRO A 76 5.90 -3.05 -0.81
C PRO A 76 7.30 -3.52 -1.22
N VAL A 77 7.71 -4.73 -0.82
CA VAL A 77 9.01 -5.30 -1.24
C VAL A 77 8.99 -5.58 -2.74
N HIS A 78 7.92 -6.22 -3.23
CA HIS A 78 7.75 -6.50 -4.65
C HIS A 78 7.58 -5.22 -5.48
N LEU A 79 6.88 -4.21 -4.95
CA LEU A 79 6.77 -2.90 -5.61
C LEU A 79 8.11 -2.21 -5.71
N LYS A 80 8.95 -2.28 -4.67
CA LYS A 80 10.31 -1.76 -4.72
C LYS A 80 11.17 -2.50 -5.75
N GLU A 81 11.09 -3.83 -5.83
CA GLU A 81 11.81 -4.61 -6.85
C GLU A 81 11.34 -4.31 -8.27
N LYS A 82 10.05 -4.06 -8.44
CA LYS A 82 9.43 -3.80 -9.75
C LYS A 82 9.70 -2.39 -10.26
N TYR A 83 9.68 -1.39 -9.38
CA TYR A 83 9.71 0.03 -9.75
C TYR A 83 10.97 0.76 -9.28
N GLY A 84 11.76 0.19 -8.36
CA GLY A 84 13.05 0.76 -7.98
C GLY A 84 14.10 0.56 -9.07
N SER A 85 15.15 1.38 -9.05
CA SER A 85 16.31 1.19 -9.91
C SER A 85 17.01 -0.13 -9.56
N LYS A 86 17.29 -0.93 -10.60
CA LYS A 86 18.20 -2.08 -10.51
C LYS A 86 19.64 -1.55 -10.52
N LYS A 87 20.07 -0.93 -9.43
CA LYS A 87 21.48 -0.59 -9.21
C LYS A 87 22.15 -1.63 -8.34
#